data_AF-G7WEB6-F1
#
_entry.id   AF-G7WEB6-F1
#
_cell.length_a   1.000
_cell.length_b   1.000
_cell.length_c   1.000
_cell.angle_alpha   90.00
_cell.angle_beta   90.00
_cell.angle_gamma   90.00
#
_symmetry.space_group_name_H-M   'P 1'
#
loop_
_entity.id
_entity.type
_entity.pdbx_description
1 polymer ?
#
loop_
_entity_poly.entity_id
_entity_poly.type
_entity_poly.pdbx_seq_one_letter_code
_entity_poly.pdbx_strand_id
1 'polypeptide(L)'
;MDEVLIGEVLRPHGLGGELRVYPVTDDPGRFLKLQEVILRRGKANQHFKVLKARLQKDCVLLAVEGIHTLDQAENYRGWEVCIDRSEVPPLAEGWYYFELEGMQVYEKGILLGTLTQVLETGSNDVYVVKRDREELCIPALKSVVKHVDVPGRRMDVILPPGLRD
;
A
#
# COMPACT_ATOMS: atom_id res chain seq x y z
N MET A 1 -6.25 -12.50 -13.34
CA MET A 1 -6.02 -11.22 -12.66
C MET A 1 -5.65 -11.55 -11.23
N ASP A 2 -4.51 -11.05 -10.76
CA ASP A 2 -4.20 -11.12 -9.33
C ASP A 2 -5.06 -10.09 -8.61
N GLU A 3 -5.81 -10.53 -7.61
CA GLU A 3 -6.68 -9.69 -6.78
C GLU A 3 -6.09 -9.64 -5.37
N VAL A 4 -6.03 -8.45 -4.77
CA VAL A 4 -5.53 -8.28 -3.40
C VAL A 4 -6.70 -8.01 -2.46
N LEU A 5 -6.86 -8.88 -1.46
CA LEU A 5 -7.84 -8.71 -0.38
C LEU A 5 -7.41 -7.53 0.50
N ILE A 6 -8.31 -6.57 0.69
CA ILE A 6 -8.07 -5.38 1.52
C ILE A 6 -9.10 -5.18 2.63
N GLY A 7 -10.24 -5.88 2.57
CA GLY A 7 -11.25 -5.83 3.63
C GLY A 7 -12.33 -6.89 3.52
N GLU A 8 -13.21 -6.93 4.51
CA GLU A 8 -14.42 -7.76 4.54
C GLU A 8 -15.64 -6.89 4.83
N VAL A 9 -16.74 -7.10 4.10
CA VAL A 9 -18.00 -6.42 4.34
C VAL A 9 -18.65 -6.97 5.62
N LEU A 10 -18.70 -6.15 6.64
CA LEU A 10 -19.42 -6.40 7.89
C LEU A 10 -20.93 -6.23 7.70
N ARG A 11 -21.68 -6.57 8.76
CA ARG A 11 -23.09 -6.20 8.85
C ARG A 11 -23.23 -4.67 8.68
N PRO A 12 -23.95 -4.20 7.65
CA PRO A 12 -24.31 -2.81 7.48
C PRO A 12 -24.99 -2.24 8.74
N HIS A 13 -24.78 -0.96 9.01
CA HIS A 13 -25.48 -0.22 10.06
C HIS A 13 -25.83 1.16 9.53
N GLY A 14 -27.11 1.53 9.60
CA GLY A 14 -27.62 2.81 9.10
C GLY A 14 -28.59 2.63 7.93
N LEU A 15 -28.95 3.72 7.27
CA LEU A 15 -29.96 3.74 6.20
C LEU A 15 -29.38 4.02 4.80
N GLY A 16 -28.09 4.37 4.71
CA GLY A 16 -27.51 5.04 3.54
C GLY A 16 -26.89 4.16 2.45
N GLY A 17 -27.12 2.85 2.44
CA GLY A 17 -26.55 1.94 1.44
C GLY A 17 -25.02 1.81 1.45
N GLU A 18 -24.31 2.52 2.33
CA GLU A 18 -22.86 2.39 2.52
C GLU A 18 -22.51 0.97 3.00
N LEU A 19 -21.53 0.35 2.35
CA LEU A 19 -20.94 -0.91 2.81
C LEU A 19 -20.04 -0.60 4.01
N ARG A 20 -20.28 -1.30 5.12
CA ARG A 20 -19.39 -1.24 6.28
C ARG A 20 -18.31 -2.28 6.11
N VAL A 21 -17.06 -1.86 5.94
CA VAL A 21 -15.93 -2.72 5.64
C VAL A 21 -14.97 -2.74 6.82
N TYR A 22 -14.59 -3.94 7.26
CA TYR A 22 -13.46 -4.14 8.16
C TYR A 22 -12.18 -4.19 7.32
N PRO A 23 -11.23 -3.27 7.50
CA PRO A 23 -9.97 -3.30 6.78
C PRO A 23 -9.12 -4.49 7.28
N VAL A 24 -8.59 -5.29 6.35
CA VAL A 24 -7.58 -6.33 6.63
C VAL A 24 -6.22 -5.96 6.03
N THR A 25 -5.99 -4.66 5.88
CA THR A 25 -4.79 -4.05 5.31
C THR A 25 -4.15 -3.14 6.34
N ASP A 26 -2.82 -3.04 6.31
CA ASP A 26 -2.03 -2.22 7.24
C ASP A 26 -2.21 -0.71 7.02
N ASP A 27 -2.75 -0.31 5.86
CA ASP A 27 -3.10 1.09 5.56
C ASP A 27 -4.59 1.22 5.19
N PRO A 28 -5.50 1.41 6.16
CA PRO A 28 -6.91 1.71 5.90
C PRO A 28 -7.12 3.02 5.13
N GLY A 29 -6.16 3.94 5.16
CA GLY A 29 -6.24 5.21 4.43
C GLY A 29 -6.34 5.03 2.92
N ARG A 30 -5.91 3.89 2.37
CA ARG A 30 -5.99 3.59 0.93
C ARG A 30 -7.41 3.66 0.38
N PHE A 31 -8.42 3.27 1.17
CA PHE A 31 -9.81 3.23 0.73
C PHE A 31 -10.31 4.62 0.29
N LEU A 32 -9.75 5.69 0.86
CA LEU A 32 -10.10 7.07 0.54
C LEU A 32 -9.71 7.50 -0.89
N LYS A 33 -8.85 6.73 -1.56
CA LYS A 33 -8.29 7.06 -2.89
C LYS A 33 -8.75 6.11 -3.99
N LEU A 34 -9.41 5.01 -3.65
CA LEU A 34 -9.84 3.99 -4.61
C LEU A 34 -10.91 4.55 -5.56
N GLN A 35 -10.80 4.20 -6.84
CA GLN A 35 -11.82 4.50 -7.85
C GLN A 35 -12.73 3.30 -8.09
N GLU A 36 -12.23 2.08 -7.92
CA GLU A 36 -12.97 0.84 -8.10
C GLU A 36 -12.60 -0.19 -7.03
N VAL A 37 -13.54 -1.09 -6.75
CA VAL A 37 -13.36 -2.26 -5.89
C VAL A 37 -14.04 -3.48 -6.50
N ILE A 38 -13.56 -4.66 -6.12
CA ILE A 38 -14.15 -5.94 -6.47
C ILE A 38 -14.75 -6.53 -5.20
N LEU A 39 -16.04 -6.85 -5.23
CA LEU A 39 -16.67 -7.64 -4.18
C LEU A 39 -16.65 -9.11 -4.59
N ARG A 40 -16.09 -9.97 -3.73
CA ARG A 40 -15.94 -11.40 -3.99
C ARG A 40 -16.60 -12.26 -2.92
N ARG A 41 -17.22 -13.37 -3.37
CA ARG A 41 -17.66 -14.47 -2.50
C ARG A 41 -17.57 -15.81 -3.22
N GLY A 42 -16.59 -16.64 -2.83
CA GLY A 42 -16.35 -17.92 -3.48
C GLY A 42 -15.94 -17.73 -4.95
N LYS A 43 -16.80 -18.15 -5.89
CA LYS A 43 -16.57 -17.98 -7.34
C LYS A 43 -17.22 -16.72 -7.94
N ALA A 44 -18.03 -16.00 -7.16
CA ALA A 44 -18.72 -14.81 -7.63
C ALA A 44 -17.84 -13.57 -7.38
N ASN A 45 -17.55 -12.80 -8.44
CA ASN A 45 -16.83 -11.53 -8.39
C ASN A 45 -17.66 -10.46 -9.10
N GLN A 46 -17.76 -9.27 -8.50
CA GLN A 46 -18.49 -8.12 -9.04
C GLN A 46 -17.68 -6.84 -8.86
N HIS A 47 -17.55 -6.05 -9.94
CA HIS A 47 -16.81 -4.79 -9.93
C HIS A 47 -17.75 -3.62 -9.64
N PHE A 48 -17.27 -2.69 -8.83
CA PHE A 48 -18.02 -1.52 -8.40
C PHE A 48 -17.16 -0.27 -8.44
N LYS A 49 -17.72 0.82 -8.97
CA LYS A 49 -17.12 2.14 -8.88
C LYS A 49 -17.31 2.71 -7.48
N VAL A 50 -16.24 3.21 -6.87
CA VAL A 50 -16.26 3.87 -5.57
C VAL A 50 -16.75 5.31 -5.75
N LEU A 51 -17.84 5.66 -5.07
CA LEU A 51 -18.38 7.01 -5.05
C LEU A 51 -17.79 7.83 -3.90
N LYS A 52 -17.61 7.19 -2.74
CA LYS A 52 -17.10 7.82 -1.53
C LYS A 52 -16.58 6.77 -0.56
N ALA A 53 -15.50 7.08 0.13
CA ALA A 53 -15.04 6.31 1.27
C ALA A 53 -14.74 7.24 2.45
N ARG A 54 -15.00 6.77 3.67
CA ARG A 54 -14.63 7.46 4.90
C ARG A 54 -14.25 6.48 6.00
N LEU A 55 -13.24 6.85 6.78
CA LEU A 55 -12.86 6.10 7.97
C LEU A 55 -13.83 6.43 9.10
N GLN A 56 -14.31 5.41 9.80
CA GLN A 56 -15.14 5.55 10.98
C GLN A 56 -14.73 4.50 12.03
N LYS A 57 -14.02 4.96 13.06
CA LYS A 57 -13.42 4.09 14.07
C LYS A 57 -12.54 3.02 13.39
N ASP A 58 -12.77 1.75 13.68
CA ASP A 58 -12.02 0.60 13.14
C ASP A 58 -12.62 0.06 11.83
N CYS A 59 -13.44 0.85 11.14
CA CYS A 59 -14.11 0.44 9.90
C CYS A 59 -13.99 1.52 8.82
N VAL A 60 -14.20 1.09 7.58
CA VAL A 60 -14.39 1.95 6.42
C VAL A 60 -15.86 1.92 6.04
N LEU A 61 -16.44 3.09 5.77
CA LEU A 61 -17.75 3.19 5.13
C LEU A 61 -17.54 3.52 3.67
N LEU A 62 -17.95 2.59 2.81
CA LEU A 62 -17.69 2.59 1.38
C LEU A 62 -19.01 2.69 0.62
N ALA A 63 -19.22 3.82 -0.04
CA ALA A 63 -20.32 4.02 -0.97
C ALA A 63 -19.86 3.65 -2.39
N VAL A 64 -20.63 2.80 -3.04
CA VAL A 64 -20.37 2.35 -4.42
C VAL A 64 -21.57 2.57 -5.32
N GLU A 65 -21.33 2.65 -6.62
CA GLU A 65 -22.38 2.79 -7.62
C GLU A 65 -23.30 1.55 -7.64
N GLY A 66 -24.62 1.76 -7.72
CA GLY A 66 -25.61 0.69 -7.76
C GLY A 66 -26.06 0.13 -6.40
N ILE A 67 -25.43 0.53 -5.29
CA ILE A 67 -25.87 0.19 -3.92
C ILE A 67 -26.30 1.47 -3.21
N HIS A 68 -27.60 1.61 -2.97
CA HIS A 68 -28.22 2.82 -2.43
C HIS A 68 -29.05 2.56 -1.18
N THR A 69 -29.39 1.29 -0.89
CA THR A 69 -30.24 0.92 0.24
C THR A 69 -29.55 -0.07 1.17
N LEU A 70 -30.02 -0.12 2.41
CA LEU A 70 -29.56 -1.09 3.41
C LEU A 70 -29.75 -2.54 2.93
N ASP A 71 -30.91 -2.86 2.34
CA ASP A 71 -31.21 -4.21 1.86
C ASP A 71 -30.26 -4.65 0.74
N GLN A 72 -29.88 -3.71 -0.15
CA GLN A 72 -28.88 -3.98 -1.17
C GLN A 72 -27.50 -4.24 -0.56
N ALA A 73 -27.09 -3.43 0.43
CA ALA A 73 -25.82 -3.60 1.14
C ALA A 73 -25.76 -4.93 1.92
N GLU A 74 -26.87 -5.38 2.51
CA GLU A 74 -26.93 -6.63 3.28
C GLU A 74 -26.63 -7.87 2.42
N ASN A 75 -26.96 -7.84 1.12
CA ASN A 75 -26.62 -8.93 0.19
C ASN A 75 -25.11 -9.17 0.07
N TYR A 76 -24.31 -8.15 0.36
CA TYR A 76 -22.85 -8.19 0.32
C TYR A 76 -22.23 -8.49 1.68
N ARG A 77 -23.02 -8.76 2.73
CA ARG A 77 -22.48 -9.14 4.04
C ARG A 77 -21.61 -10.41 3.93
N GLY A 78 -20.41 -10.34 4.50
CA GLY A 78 -19.40 -11.40 4.45
C GLY A 78 -18.73 -11.57 3.09
N TRP A 79 -18.94 -10.64 2.16
CA TRP A 79 -18.16 -10.59 0.93
C TRP A 79 -16.80 -9.95 1.21
N GLU A 80 -15.79 -10.43 0.50
CA GLU A 80 -14.46 -9.89 0.49
C GLU A 80 -14.42 -8.62 -0.37
N VAL A 81 -13.68 -7.61 0.08
CA VAL A 81 -13.37 -6.40 -0.67
C VAL A 81 -11.95 -6.55 -1.19
N CYS A 82 -11.84 -6.67 -2.51
CA CYS A 82 -10.60 -6.81 -3.23
C CYS A 82 -10.36 -5.60 -4.14
N ILE A 83 -9.12 -5.43 -4.57
CA ILE A 83 -8.74 -4.53 -5.65
C ILE A 83 -7.90 -5.30 -6.67
N ASP A 84 -7.89 -4.83 -7.91
CA ASP A 84 -6.93 -5.33 -8.90
C ASP A 84 -5.51 -5.06 -8.37
N ARG A 85 -4.59 -6.01 -8.56
CA ARG A 85 -3.19 -5.83 -8.16
C ARG A 85 -2.54 -4.61 -8.81
N SER A 86 -3.01 -4.17 -9.97
CA SER A 86 -2.57 -2.92 -10.62
C SER A 86 -3.05 -1.64 -9.90
N GLU A 87 -4.15 -1.71 -9.15
CA GLU A 87 -4.72 -0.62 -8.35
C GLU A 87 -4.13 -0.57 -6.93
N VAL A 88 -3.41 -1.62 -6.52
CA VAL A 88 -2.55 -1.55 -5.34
C VAL A 88 -1.47 -0.53 -5.67
N PRO A 89 -1.42 0.66 -5.02
CA PRO A 89 -0.27 1.52 -5.16
C PRO A 89 0.94 0.65 -4.80
N PRO A 90 1.98 0.58 -5.64
CA PRO A 90 3.08 -0.35 -5.43
C PRO A 90 3.53 -0.24 -3.98
N LEU A 91 3.46 -1.36 -3.24
CA LEU A 91 4.14 -1.60 -1.97
C LEU A 91 5.44 -0.85 -2.06
N ALA A 92 5.58 0.26 -1.31
CA ALA A 92 6.54 1.34 -1.55
C ALA A 92 7.61 0.94 -2.58
N GLU A 93 7.21 1.01 -3.86
CA GLU A 93 7.95 0.60 -5.07
C GLU A 93 8.26 -0.90 -5.27
N GLY A 94 7.33 -1.62 -5.92
CA GLY A 94 7.56 -2.36 -7.17
C GLY A 94 8.54 -3.54 -7.20
N TRP A 95 9.24 -3.82 -6.11
CA TRP A 95 10.37 -4.74 -6.06
C TRP A 95 10.29 -5.57 -4.79
N TYR A 96 10.72 -6.81 -4.87
CA TYR A 96 10.94 -7.62 -3.68
C TYR A 96 12.25 -7.19 -3.00
N TYR A 97 12.36 -7.31 -1.68
CA TYR A 97 13.59 -6.94 -0.95
C TYR A 97 14.85 -7.63 -1.52
N PHE A 98 14.72 -8.88 -1.98
CA PHE A 98 15.81 -9.62 -2.61
C PHE A 98 16.29 -9.00 -3.94
N GLU A 99 15.47 -8.19 -4.62
CA GLU A 99 15.85 -7.50 -5.85
C GLU A 99 16.66 -6.23 -5.56
N LEU A 100 16.47 -5.66 -4.36
CA LEU A 100 17.13 -4.42 -3.91
C LEU A 100 18.51 -4.67 -3.28
N GLU A 101 18.72 -5.83 -2.66
CA GLU A 101 20.00 -6.19 -2.07
C GLU A 101 21.13 -6.21 -3.12
N GLY A 102 22.22 -5.50 -2.82
CA GLY A 102 23.37 -5.32 -3.69
C GLY A 102 23.29 -4.11 -4.63
N MET A 103 22.23 -3.30 -4.57
CA MET A 103 22.14 -2.06 -5.36
C MET A 103 23.08 -0.96 -4.84
N GLN A 104 23.62 -0.18 -5.76
CA GLN A 104 24.42 1.01 -5.43
C GLN A 104 23.50 2.20 -5.14
N VAL A 105 23.70 2.83 -3.99
CA VAL A 105 22.86 3.94 -3.51
C VAL A 105 23.60 5.26 -3.66
N TYR A 106 22.96 6.25 -4.27
CA TYR A 106 23.53 7.55 -4.61
C TYR A 106 22.72 8.72 -4.03
N GLU A 107 23.40 9.79 -3.66
CA GLU A 107 22.79 11.10 -3.36
C GLU A 107 23.43 12.16 -4.23
N LYS A 108 22.63 12.83 -5.07
CA LYS A 108 23.10 13.90 -5.98
C LYS A 108 24.36 13.48 -6.79
N GLY A 109 24.41 12.22 -7.21
CA GLY A 109 25.52 11.64 -7.97
C GLY A 109 26.71 11.12 -7.14
N ILE A 110 26.71 11.31 -5.82
CA ILE A 110 27.75 10.80 -4.91
C ILE A 110 27.35 9.38 -4.46
N LEU A 111 28.25 8.41 -4.59
CA LEU A 111 28.02 7.06 -4.08
C LEU A 111 28.02 7.06 -2.55
N LEU A 112 26.92 6.62 -1.96
CA LEU A 112 26.78 6.43 -0.52
C LEU A 112 27.27 5.05 -0.09
N GLY A 113 27.06 4.03 -0.92
CA GLY A 113 27.46 2.66 -0.65
C GLY A 113 26.55 1.65 -1.34
N THR A 114 26.55 0.43 -0.83
CA THR A 114 25.74 -0.70 -1.33
C THR A 114 24.65 -1.03 -0.34
N LEU A 115 23.41 -1.20 -0.80
CA LEU A 115 22.30 -1.70 0.02
C LEU A 115 22.57 -3.17 0.38
N THR A 116 22.70 -3.45 1.67
CA THR A 116 23.05 -4.79 2.19
C THR A 116 21.91 -5.48 2.90
N GLN A 117 20.93 -4.71 3.39
CA GLN A 117 19.81 -5.24 4.14
C GLN A 117 18.64 -4.26 4.11
N VAL A 118 17.42 -4.81 4.17
CA VAL A 118 16.19 -4.07 4.46
C VAL A 118 15.70 -4.49 5.84
N LEU A 119 15.48 -3.53 6.73
CA LEU A 119 14.94 -3.74 8.07
C LEU A 119 13.47 -3.32 8.10
N GLU A 120 12.59 -4.28 8.36
CA GLU A 120 11.17 -4.01 8.60
C GLU A 120 10.97 -3.49 10.03
N THR A 121 10.53 -2.24 10.18
CA THR A 121 10.36 -1.61 11.51
C THR A 121 8.88 -1.48 11.94
N GLY A 122 7.96 -2.08 11.18
CA GLY A 122 6.51 -2.02 11.42
C GLY A 122 5.84 -0.67 11.12
N SER A 123 6.62 0.40 10.90
CA SER A 123 6.11 1.71 10.44
C SER A 123 6.67 2.09 9.07
N ASN A 124 8.00 2.15 8.92
CA ASN A 124 8.65 2.37 7.62
C ASN A 124 9.90 1.50 7.54
N ASP A 125 10.14 0.86 6.40
CA ASP A 125 11.34 0.07 6.22
C ASP A 125 12.60 0.97 6.27
N VAL A 126 13.73 0.38 6.64
CA VAL A 126 15.03 1.05 6.70
C VAL A 126 16.02 0.29 5.84
N TYR A 127 16.62 0.99 4.88
CA TYR A 127 17.68 0.46 4.03
C TYR A 127 19.04 0.63 4.71
N VAL A 128 19.75 -0.47 4.88
CA VAL A 128 21.10 -0.49 5.44
C VAL A 128 22.11 -0.43 4.31
N VAL A 129 22.76 0.72 4.16
CA VAL A 129 23.74 0.98 3.11
C VAL A 129 25.14 0.96 3.70
N LYS A 130 26.03 0.12 3.17
CA LYS A 130 27.40 -0.01 3.65
C LYS A 130 28.41 0.55 2.66
N ARG A 131 29.42 1.23 3.21
CA ARG A 131 30.61 1.66 2.48
C ARG A 131 31.82 1.50 3.40
N ASP A 132 32.76 0.67 2.98
CA ASP A 132 33.96 0.33 3.76
C ASP A 132 33.62 -0.17 5.18
N ARG A 133 33.87 0.63 6.22
CA ARG A 133 33.55 0.32 7.63
C ARG A 133 32.34 1.11 8.16
N GLU A 134 31.72 1.94 7.33
CA GLU A 134 30.61 2.80 7.69
C GLU A 134 29.29 2.19 7.24
N GLU A 135 28.28 2.31 8.11
CA GLU A 135 26.91 1.85 7.88
C GLU A 135 25.97 3.05 7.98
N LEU A 136 25.09 3.19 6.99
CA LEU A 136 24.13 4.27 6.90
C LEU A 136 22.71 3.69 6.82
N CYS A 137 21.89 4.06 7.79
CA CYS A 137 20.47 3.69 7.83
C CYS A 137 19.65 4.77 7.11
N ILE A 138 19.09 4.42 5.96
CA ILE A 138 18.29 5.31 5.14
C ILE A 138 16.81 4.90 5.27
N PRO A 139 15.92 5.77 5.75
CA PRO A 139 14.51 5.43 5.84
C PRO A 139 13.91 5.32 4.43
N ALA A 140 13.18 4.23 4.16
CA ALA A 140 12.58 3.89 2.87
C ALA A 140 11.30 4.71 2.59
N LEU A 141 11.42 6.03 2.69
CA LEU A 141 10.33 6.98 2.49
C LEU A 141 10.35 7.48 1.04
N LYS A 142 9.19 7.75 0.44
CA LYS A 142 9.07 8.43 -0.88
C LYS A 142 9.70 9.84 -0.89
N SER A 143 9.79 10.47 0.27
CA SER A 143 10.49 11.74 0.44
C SER A 143 12.01 11.60 0.34
N VAL A 144 12.54 10.38 0.55
CA VAL A 144 13.97 10.07 0.57
C VAL A 144 14.39 9.33 -0.69
N VAL A 145 13.75 8.21 -1.02
CA VAL A 145 14.00 7.44 -2.25
C VAL A 145 13.36 8.16 -3.43
N LYS A 146 14.14 8.47 -4.46
CA LYS A 146 13.69 9.25 -5.64
C LYS A 146 13.59 8.44 -6.91
N HIS A 147 14.43 7.43 -7.04
CA HIS A 147 14.50 6.61 -8.22
C HIS A 147 15.13 5.26 -7.90
N VAL A 148 14.58 4.19 -8.47
CA VAL A 148 15.07 2.81 -8.33
C VAL A 148 15.11 2.18 -9.71
N ASP A 149 16.32 1.87 -10.18
CA ASP A 149 16.58 1.14 -11.41
C ASP A 149 17.14 -0.23 -11.05
N VAL A 150 16.26 -1.23 -10.98
CA VAL A 150 16.65 -2.61 -10.65
C VAL A 150 17.50 -3.27 -11.74
N PRO A 151 17.16 -3.18 -13.04
CA PRO A 151 18.05 -3.66 -14.10
C PRO A 151 19.46 -3.03 -14.04
N GLY A 152 19.55 -1.72 -13.76
CA GLY A 152 20.80 -0.98 -13.63
C GLY A 152 21.47 -1.07 -12.25
N ARG A 153 20.86 -1.77 -11.28
CA ARG A 153 21.32 -1.93 -9.89
C ARG A 153 21.66 -0.60 -9.20
N ARG A 154 20.83 0.43 -9.43
CA ARG A 154 21.04 1.80 -8.94
C ARG A 154 19.81 2.36 -8.21
N MET A 155 20.05 2.99 -7.07
CA MET A 155 19.04 3.72 -6.29
C MET A 155 19.52 5.14 -6.03
N ASP A 156 18.69 6.14 -6.32
CA ASP A 156 18.97 7.55 -6.02
C ASP A 156 18.09 8.04 -4.87
N VAL A 157 18.72 8.70 -3.88
CA VAL A 157 18.08 9.20 -2.66
C VAL A 157 18.40 10.68 -2.41
N ILE A 158 17.61 11.29 -1.54
CA ILE A 158 17.86 12.62 -0.93
C ILE A 158 17.70 12.45 0.57
N LEU A 159 18.79 12.58 1.32
CA LEU A 159 18.77 12.38 2.76
C LEU A 159 18.19 13.62 3.47
N PRO A 160 17.44 13.43 4.56
CA PRO A 160 17.04 14.54 5.40
C PRO A 160 18.26 15.19 6.08
N PRO A 161 18.23 16.51 6.35
CA PRO A 161 19.27 17.18 7.13
C PRO A 161 19.50 16.47 8.48
N GLY A 162 20.75 16.32 8.90
CA GLY A 162 21.10 15.68 10.18
C GLY A 162 21.28 14.16 10.17
N LEU A 163 21.08 13.47 9.05
CA LEU A 163 21.28 12.01 8.97
C LEU A 163 22.76 11.59 8.84
N ARG A 164 23.64 12.54 8.52
CA ARG A 164 25.08 12.32 8.25
C ARG A 164 26.02 13.18 9.09
N ASP A 165 25.46 13.98 10.00
CA ASP A 165 26.22 14.91 10.84
C ASP A 165 26.80 14.21 12.08
#